data_AF-A0A519UF75-F1
#
_entry.id   AF-A0A519UF75-F1
#
_cell.length_a   1.000
_cell.length_b   1.000
_cell.length_c   1.000
_cell.angle_alpha   90.00
_cell.angle_beta   90.00
_cell.angle_gamma   90.00
#
_symmetry.space_group_name_H-M   'P 1'
#
loop_
_entity.id
_entity.type
_entity.pdbx_description
1 polymer ?
#
loop_
_entity_poly.entity_id
_entity_poly.type
_entity_poly.pdbx_seq_one_letter_code
_entity_poly.pdbx_strand_id
1 'polypeptide(L)'
;ESTSGPAYIGVVVCLLALLGFVFIKHPLRWGLLAATVLSILMSWGKFLPGFNTFLFENLPLYNKFRAPSMSLVMAQLTLPVMASVAAHYLFFTETSRDFIRTNFKKILAALGGLLVLVGLIYLFNDFTSPMDGFLGMRLKSMGADDQVASAAIAGLKADRSSMFGGQLFRTFIFAALLLGILWAYSRNMIKPLVAVITLTVITTVDLLVIGKRYLNEENYQPKEEQQVQNFTKTPIDEQILTDKDLSYRVFNAGPERFSASDFRVSVFHKAIGGYHAAKLRIYQDIIDRYLSDRPNPQVLNMLNAKYIIVQNPENGQQSLIPNTEAYGNAWFVKNIKYVKDDVEEIQTIGNTNLKDTAVVKEAFREHAKLTAFDSSATIKLSKFDNDTLEYVSNTSSPQFAVFSEIYYPDGWNAYIDGNKVNYVKTDYALRGLSVPAGKHNIQFIFEPSIVKKGIMIAYIGSWFALVFMVGALFMAWREAKGKTKTS
;
A
#
# COMPACT_ATOMS: atom_id res chain seq x y z
N GLU A 1 9.73 6.40 -6.10
CA GLU A 1 8.40 5.76 -6.18
C GLU A 1 8.07 5.51 -7.64
N SER A 2 7.98 4.26 -8.07
CA SER A 2 7.44 3.93 -9.38
C SER A 2 5.93 4.10 -9.33
N THR A 3 5.35 4.87 -10.26
CA THR A 3 3.90 4.91 -10.50
C THR A 3 3.48 3.65 -11.25
N SER A 4 3.63 2.48 -10.63
CA SER A 4 3.09 1.22 -11.14
C SER A 4 1.56 1.28 -11.04
N GLY A 5 0.87 1.43 -12.18
CA GLY A 5 -0.60 1.59 -12.25
C GLY A 5 -1.07 3.05 -12.18
N PRO A 6 -0.64 3.93 -13.12
CA PRO A 6 -1.10 5.31 -13.15
C PRO A 6 -2.61 5.38 -13.41
N ALA A 7 -3.24 6.35 -12.75
CA ALA A 7 -4.65 6.70 -12.88
C ALA A 7 -5.02 7.13 -14.31
N TYR A 8 -5.32 6.18 -15.19
CA TYR A 8 -5.75 6.50 -16.55
C TYR A 8 -7.27 6.69 -16.63
N ILE A 9 -7.70 7.94 -16.83
CA ILE A 9 -9.11 8.35 -16.83
C ILE A 9 -9.75 8.23 -18.24
N GLY A 10 -8.91 8.18 -19.29
CA GLY A 10 -9.34 8.17 -20.69
C GLY A 10 -9.27 9.54 -21.35
N VAL A 11 -8.80 9.58 -22.60
CA VAL A 11 -8.60 10.84 -23.35
C VAL A 11 -9.93 11.55 -23.60
N VAL A 12 -10.94 10.82 -24.07
CA VAL A 12 -12.25 11.39 -24.42
C VAL A 12 -12.90 12.05 -23.20
N VAL A 13 -12.74 11.45 -22.02
CA VAL A 13 -13.22 12.01 -20.75
C VAL A 13 -12.51 13.33 -20.46
N CYS A 14 -11.18 13.40 -20.57
CA CYS A 14 -10.44 14.64 -20.38
C CYS A 14 -10.84 15.73 -21.38
N LEU A 15 -11.03 15.38 -22.66
CA LEU A 15 -11.44 16.34 -23.69
C LEU A 15 -12.87 16.88 -23.44
N LEU A 16 -13.82 16.00 -23.10
CA LEU A 16 -15.18 16.41 -22.73
C LEU A 16 -15.20 17.26 -21.47
N ALA A 17 -14.43 16.91 -20.45
CA ALA A 17 -14.30 17.69 -19.22
C ALA A 17 -13.73 19.09 -19.51
N LEU A 18 -12.72 19.20 -20.37
CA LEU A 18 -12.17 20.48 -20.83
C LEU A 18 -13.26 21.34 -21.50
N LEU A 19 -14.04 20.77 -22.42
CA LEU A 19 -15.16 21.49 -23.03
C LEU A 19 -16.18 21.91 -21.97
N GLY A 20 -16.44 21.07 -20.97
CA GLY A 20 -17.29 21.39 -19.84
C GLY A 20 -16.81 22.63 -19.08
N PHE A 21 -15.53 22.68 -18.70
CA PHE A 21 -14.96 23.83 -18.00
C PHE A 21 -15.03 25.13 -18.82
N VAL A 22 -14.78 25.04 -20.13
CA VAL A 22 -14.80 26.20 -21.03
C VAL A 22 -16.22 26.75 -21.23
N PHE A 23 -17.19 25.89 -21.50
CA PHE A 23 -18.49 26.31 -22.02
C PHE A 23 -19.64 26.33 -21.00
N ILE A 24 -19.61 25.50 -19.96
CA ILE A 24 -20.71 25.42 -19.00
C ILE A 24 -20.66 26.63 -18.05
N LYS A 25 -21.75 27.39 -17.97
CA LYS A 25 -21.84 28.60 -17.13
C LYS A 25 -22.31 28.35 -15.69
N HIS A 26 -22.53 27.09 -15.32
CA HIS A 26 -23.02 26.72 -13.99
C HIS A 26 -21.91 26.80 -12.93
N PRO A 27 -22.14 27.31 -11.71
CA PRO A 27 -21.12 27.42 -10.66
C PRO A 27 -20.37 26.12 -10.35
N LEU A 28 -21.04 24.97 -10.53
CA LEU A 28 -20.45 23.63 -10.38
C LEU A 28 -19.14 23.45 -11.18
N ARG A 29 -19.01 24.06 -12.37
CA ARG A 29 -17.77 23.92 -13.16
C ARG A 29 -16.54 24.44 -12.43
N TRP A 30 -16.67 25.50 -11.63
CA TRP A 30 -15.56 26.07 -10.87
C TRP A 30 -15.21 25.23 -9.66
N GLY A 31 -16.21 24.67 -8.98
CA GLY A 31 -15.97 23.72 -7.88
C GLY A 31 -15.24 22.46 -8.37
N LEU A 32 -15.70 21.86 -9.47
CA LEU A 32 -15.05 20.69 -10.08
C LEU A 32 -13.64 21.03 -10.60
N LEU A 33 -13.46 22.19 -11.23
CA LEU A 33 -12.15 22.63 -11.72
C LEU A 33 -11.17 22.84 -10.56
N ALA A 34 -11.59 23.57 -9.52
CA ALA A 34 -10.78 23.82 -8.35
C ALA A 34 -10.35 22.51 -7.68
N ALA A 35 -11.28 21.57 -7.48
CA ALA A 35 -10.96 20.25 -6.92
C ALA A 35 -10.00 19.45 -7.82
N THR A 36 -10.18 19.50 -9.15
CA THR A 36 -9.29 18.82 -10.11
C THR A 36 -7.87 19.40 -10.07
N VAL A 37 -7.76 20.73 -10.11
CA VAL A 37 -6.46 21.43 -10.08
C VAL A 37 -5.77 21.18 -8.74
N LEU A 38 -6.50 21.33 -7.63
CA LEU A 38 -5.98 21.07 -6.28
C LEU A 38 -5.45 19.64 -6.15
N SER A 39 -6.21 18.66 -6.64
CA SER A 39 -5.82 17.26 -6.71
C SER A 39 -4.49 17.05 -7.46
N ILE A 40 -4.31 17.69 -8.61
CA ILE A 40 -3.06 17.61 -9.38
C ILE A 40 -1.90 18.26 -8.62
N LEU A 41 -2.09 19.46 -8.05
CA LEU A 41 -1.05 20.17 -7.29
C LEU A 41 -0.61 19.40 -6.03
N MET A 42 -1.56 18.77 -5.33
CA MET A 42 -1.29 17.88 -4.20
C MET A 42 -0.51 16.63 -4.64
N SER A 43 -0.77 16.11 -5.84
CA SER A 43 -0.08 14.91 -6.35
C SER A 43 1.41 15.12 -6.64
N TRP A 44 1.85 16.37 -6.84
CA TRP A 44 3.25 16.68 -7.15
C TRP A 44 4.22 16.47 -5.99
N GLY A 45 3.73 16.42 -4.74
CA GLY A 45 4.55 16.11 -3.57
C GLY A 45 5.87 16.91 -3.54
N LYS A 46 7.01 16.19 -3.61
CA LYS A 46 8.35 16.79 -3.60
C LYS A 46 8.65 17.75 -4.75
N PHE A 47 7.90 17.72 -5.85
CA PHE A 47 8.06 18.65 -6.98
C PHE A 47 7.36 19.99 -6.74
N LEU A 48 6.53 20.09 -5.69
CA LEU A 48 5.96 21.35 -5.21
C LEU A 48 6.00 21.35 -3.67
N PRO A 49 7.20 21.43 -3.07
CA PRO A 49 7.39 21.18 -1.64
C PRO A 49 6.74 22.27 -0.78
N GLY A 50 6.81 23.55 -1.17
CA GLY A 50 6.21 24.63 -0.36
C GLY A 50 4.70 24.44 -0.13
N PHE A 51 3.96 24.07 -1.17
CA PHE A 51 2.54 23.77 -1.07
C PHE A 51 2.27 22.47 -0.30
N ASN A 52 2.99 21.39 -0.63
CA ASN A 52 2.73 20.07 -0.04
C ASN A 52 3.16 19.95 1.42
N THR A 53 4.28 20.57 1.81
CA THR A 53 4.72 20.64 3.20
C THR A 53 3.78 21.48 4.04
N PHE A 54 3.31 22.63 3.52
CA PHE A 54 2.29 23.43 4.20
C PHE A 54 1.03 22.60 4.50
N LEU A 55 0.53 21.86 3.51
CA LEU A 55 -0.61 20.96 3.74
C LEU A 55 -0.25 19.83 4.72
N PHE A 56 0.94 19.25 4.65
CA PHE A 56 1.37 18.17 5.56
C PHE A 56 1.39 18.60 7.02
N GLU A 57 1.82 19.83 7.28
CA GLU A 57 1.94 20.37 8.63
C GLU A 57 0.62 20.96 9.16
N ASN A 58 -0.21 21.54 8.28
CA ASN A 58 -1.37 22.34 8.69
C ASN A 58 -2.73 21.73 8.35
N LEU A 59 -2.86 20.91 7.30
CA LEU A 59 -4.14 20.32 6.90
C LEU A 59 -4.41 19.06 7.75
N PRO A 60 -5.48 19.05 8.57
CA PRO A 60 -5.77 17.88 9.40
C PRO A 60 -5.91 16.61 8.56
N LEU A 61 -5.38 15.51 9.08
CA LEU A 61 -5.37 14.17 8.46
C LEU A 61 -4.54 14.05 7.17
N TYR A 62 -4.02 15.14 6.59
CA TYR A 62 -3.25 15.05 5.34
C TYR A 62 -1.95 14.25 5.54
N ASN A 63 -1.30 14.41 6.69
CA ASN A 63 -0.13 13.63 7.08
C ASN A 63 -0.39 12.12 7.34
N LYS A 64 -1.64 11.67 7.21
CA LYS A 64 -2.01 10.25 7.30
C LYS A 64 -2.11 9.57 5.94
N PHE A 65 -2.09 10.31 4.83
CA PHE A 65 -2.04 9.71 3.51
C PHE A 65 -0.66 9.09 3.24
N ARG A 66 -0.67 7.90 2.65
CA ARG A 66 0.54 7.12 2.37
C ARG A 66 1.46 7.79 1.34
N ALA A 67 0.88 8.38 0.31
CA ALA A 67 1.63 9.02 -0.77
C ALA A 67 0.85 10.22 -1.34
N PRO A 68 1.52 11.33 -1.72
CA PRO A 68 0.86 12.50 -2.30
C PRO A 68 0.04 12.18 -3.56
N SER A 69 0.49 11.20 -4.37
CA SER A 69 -0.16 10.76 -5.60
C SER A 69 -1.59 10.22 -5.40
N MET A 70 -1.93 9.77 -4.19
CA MET A 70 -3.29 9.30 -3.85
C MET A 70 -4.34 10.40 -3.98
N SER A 71 -3.95 11.68 -3.91
CA SER A 71 -4.86 12.82 -4.12
C SER A 71 -5.51 12.83 -5.50
N LEU A 72 -4.93 12.17 -6.51
CA LEU A 72 -5.47 12.06 -7.87
C LEU A 72 -6.83 11.36 -7.94
N VAL A 73 -7.24 10.65 -6.89
CA VAL A 73 -8.59 10.08 -6.80
C VAL A 73 -9.69 11.15 -6.93
N MET A 74 -9.42 12.38 -6.47
CA MET A 74 -10.34 13.50 -6.65
C MET A 74 -10.47 13.87 -8.13
N ALA A 75 -9.36 14.01 -8.86
CA ALA A 75 -9.38 14.25 -10.31
C ALA A 75 -10.07 13.12 -11.08
N GLN A 76 -9.88 11.87 -10.66
CA GLN A 76 -10.57 10.70 -11.23
C GLN A 76 -12.09 10.74 -11.02
N LEU A 77 -12.58 11.47 -10.03
CA LEU A 77 -14.02 11.66 -9.82
C LEU A 77 -14.53 12.92 -10.56
N THR A 78 -13.84 14.04 -10.43
CA THR A 78 -14.30 15.34 -10.94
C THR A 78 -14.30 15.42 -12.46
N LEU A 79 -13.31 14.80 -13.13
CA LEU A 79 -13.21 14.82 -14.59
C LEU A 79 -14.35 14.04 -15.26
N PRO A 80 -14.65 12.77 -14.88
CA PRO A 80 -15.83 12.07 -15.43
C PRO A 80 -17.16 12.76 -15.13
N VAL A 81 -17.32 13.36 -13.94
CA VAL A 81 -18.52 14.15 -13.63
C VAL A 81 -18.63 15.34 -14.58
N MET A 82 -17.58 16.12 -14.75
CA MET A 82 -17.58 17.26 -15.68
C MET A 82 -17.82 16.81 -17.13
N ALA A 83 -17.20 15.71 -17.56
CA ALA A 83 -17.40 15.13 -18.88
C ALA A 83 -18.87 14.72 -19.12
N SER A 84 -19.52 14.16 -18.11
CA SER A 84 -20.94 13.78 -18.17
C SER A 84 -21.85 14.99 -18.28
N VAL A 85 -21.59 16.04 -17.49
CA VAL A 85 -22.34 17.31 -17.59
C VAL A 85 -22.11 17.96 -18.97
N ALA A 86 -20.87 17.93 -19.49
CA ALA A 86 -20.55 18.42 -20.82
C ALA A 86 -21.28 17.64 -21.92
N ALA A 87 -21.29 16.30 -21.85
CA ALA A 87 -22.02 15.46 -22.79
C ALA A 87 -23.53 15.73 -22.75
N HIS A 88 -24.11 15.92 -21.56
CA HIS A 88 -25.51 16.32 -21.42
C HIS A 88 -25.79 17.65 -22.12
N TYR A 89 -24.97 18.67 -21.84
CA TYR A 89 -25.11 20.01 -22.42
C TYR A 89 -24.96 20.02 -23.95
N LEU A 90 -24.03 19.21 -24.49
CA LEU A 90 -23.70 19.16 -25.92
C LEU A 90 -24.67 18.35 -26.77
N PHE A 91 -25.42 17.40 -26.20
CA PHE A 91 -26.26 16.48 -26.98
C PHE A 91 -27.75 16.50 -26.63
N PHE A 92 -28.12 16.88 -25.39
CA PHE A 92 -29.49 16.72 -24.89
C PHE A 92 -30.21 18.04 -24.55
N THR A 93 -29.57 19.19 -24.80
CA THR A 93 -30.25 20.49 -24.69
C THR A 93 -30.90 20.86 -26.03
N GLU A 94 -32.02 21.59 -26.00
CA GLU A 94 -32.73 21.99 -27.22
C GLU A 94 -31.85 22.80 -28.18
N THR A 95 -30.93 23.59 -27.63
CA THR A 95 -30.01 24.46 -28.38
C THR A 95 -28.68 23.77 -28.73
N SER A 96 -28.52 22.47 -28.44
CA SER A 96 -27.26 21.72 -28.58
C SER A 96 -26.63 21.86 -29.98
N ARG A 97 -27.40 21.65 -31.04
CA ARG A 97 -26.88 21.67 -32.42
C ARG A 97 -26.42 23.07 -32.83
N ASP A 98 -27.23 24.08 -32.57
CA ASP A 98 -26.91 25.47 -32.91
C ASP A 98 -25.74 25.98 -32.08
N PHE A 99 -25.69 25.60 -30.80
CA PHE A 99 -24.56 25.88 -29.93
C PHE A 99 -23.25 25.34 -30.52
N ILE A 100 -23.22 24.09 -30.96
CA ILE A 100 -22.03 23.47 -31.58
C ILE A 100 -21.66 24.19 -32.87
N ARG A 101 -22.62 24.49 -33.75
CA ARG A 101 -22.36 25.19 -35.02
C ARG A 101 -21.74 26.58 -34.78
N THR A 102 -22.35 27.37 -33.90
CA THR A 102 -21.89 28.74 -33.62
C THR A 102 -20.56 28.76 -32.89
N ASN A 103 -20.29 27.78 -32.01
CA ASN A 103 -19.06 27.74 -31.21
C ASN A 103 -18.01 26.77 -31.74
N PHE A 104 -18.16 26.20 -32.94
CA PHE A 104 -17.27 25.15 -33.46
C PHE A 104 -15.80 25.60 -33.49
N LYS A 105 -15.52 26.85 -33.89
CA LYS A 105 -14.17 27.42 -33.87
C LYS A 105 -13.59 27.52 -32.46
N LYS A 106 -14.42 27.81 -31.45
CA LYS A 106 -13.99 27.87 -30.04
C LYS A 106 -13.75 26.46 -29.47
N ILE A 107 -14.56 25.48 -29.85
CA ILE A 107 -14.34 24.07 -29.50
C ILE A 107 -13.00 23.60 -30.08
N LEU A 108 -12.77 23.88 -31.37
CA LEU A 108 -11.49 23.57 -32.03
C LEU A 108 -10.31 24.26 -31.34
N ALA A 109 -10.45 25.54 -30.98
CA ALA A 109 -9.41 26.29 -30.27
C ALA A 109 -9.14 25.73 -28.87
N ALA A 110 -10.17 25.29 -28.12
CA ALA A 110 -10.00 24.70 -26.80
C ALA A 110 -9.25 23.35 -26.86
N LEU A 111 -9.68 22.43 -27.73
CA LEU A 111 -9.04 21.14 -27.90
C LEU A 111 -7.64 21.27 -28.52
N GLY A 112 -7.51 22.13 -29.54
CA GLY A 112 -6.24 22.44 -30.18
C GLY A 112 -5.26 23.12 -29.24
N GLY A 113 -5.72 24.03 -28.38
CA GLY A 113 -4.89 24.67 -27.36
C GLY A 113 -4.31 23.67 -26.36
N LEU A 114 -5.10 22.68 -25.92
CA LEU A 114 -4.57 21.58 -25.09
C LEU A 114 -3.52 20.76 -25.85
N LEU A 115 -3.76 20.39 -27.09
CA LEU A 115 -2.80 19.64 -27.90
C LEU A 115 -1.50 20.41 -28.15
N VAL A 116 -1.60 21.72 -28.40
CA VAL A 116 -0.43 22.60 -28.52
C VAL A 116 0.32 22.65 -27.20
N LEU A 117 -0.37 22.84 -26.07
CA LEU A 117 0.26 22.85 -24.76
C LEU A 117 1.03 21.56 -24.48
N VAL A 118 0.41 20.40 -24.70
CA VAL A 118 1.06 19.09 -24.51
C VAL A 118 2.18 18.87 -25.53
N GLY A 119 2.02 19.37 -26.76
CA GLY A 119 3.06 19.35 -27.79
C GLY A 119 4.27 20.21 -27.44
N LEU A 120 4.08 21.39 -26.84
CA LEU A 120 5.17 22.21 -26.34
C LEU A 120 5.89 21.50 -25.19
N ILE A 121 5.16 20.87 -24.27
CA ILE A 121 5.76 20.05 -23.21
C ILE A 121 6.62 18.94 -23.83
N TYR A 122 6.14 18.24 -24.86
CA TYR A 122 6.92 17.22 -25.58
C TYR A 122 8.21 17.80 -26.20
N LEU A 123 8.11 18.94 -26.88
CA LEU A 123 9.24 19.56 -27.58
C LEU A 123 10.33 20.08 -26.64
N PHE A 124 9.94 20.57 -25.45
CA PHE A 124 10.87 21.12 -24.46
C PHE A 124 11.30 20.10 -23.39
N ASN A 125 10.85 18.84 -23.46
CA ASN A 125 11.28 17.80 -22.52
C ASN A 125 12.61 17.18 -22.94
N ASP A 126 13.52 16.96 -22.00
CA ASP A 126 14.82 16.31 -22.24
C ASP A 126 14.78 14.77 -22.04
N PHE A 127 13.62 14.25 -21.62
CA PHE A 127 13.32 12.85 -21.32
C PHE A 127 14.30 12.18 -20.33
N THR A 128 14.98 12.98 -19.52
CA THR A 128 15.91 12.51 -18.49
C THR A 128 15.17 12.01 -17.26
N SER A 129 15.78 11.06 -16.55
CA SER A 129 15.33 10.61 -15.24
C SER A 129 16.48 10.66 -14.24
N PRO A 130 16.22 10.99 -12.96
CA PRO A 130 17.21 10.85 -11.89
C PRO A 130 17.79 9.44 -11.77
N MET A 131 17.09 8.41 -12.25
CA MET A 131 17.54 7.01 -12.23
C MET A 131 18.58 6.69 -13.32
N ASP A 132 18.69 7.53 -14.35
CA ASP A 132 19.60 7.27 -15.50
C ASP A 132 21.06 7.27 -15.05
N GLY A 133 21.42 8.17 -14.12
CA GLY A 133 22.77 8.21 -13.55
C GLY A 133 23.10 6.98 -12.70
N PHE A 134 22.12 6.50 -11.93
CA PHE A 134 22.27 5.25 -11.15
C PHE A 134 22.43 4.04 -12.07
N LEU A 135 21.63 3.95 -13.13
CA LEU A 135 21.74 2.88 -14.11
C LEU A 135 23.11 2.88 -14.80
N GLY A 136 23.60 4.06 -15.21
CA GLY A 136 24.93 4.20 -15.78
C GLY A 136 26.02 3.69 -14.84
N MET A 137 25.96 4.06 -13.55
CA MET A 137 26.91 3.57 -12.54
C MET A 137 26.80 2.06 -12.33
N ARG A 138 25.59 1.51 -12.32
CA ARG A 138 25.35 0.07 -12.19
C ARG A 138 25.91 -0.71 -13.38
N LEU A 139 25.70 -0.24 -14.61
CA LEU A 139 26.25 -0.87 -15.81
C LEU A 139 27.78 -0.88 -15.75
N LYS A 140 28.42 0.23 -15.35
CA LYS A 140 29.88 0.28 -15.16
C LYS A 140 30.36 -0.71 -14.09
N SER A 141 29.63 -0.84 -12.98
CA SER A 141 29.96 -1.82 -11.94
C SER A 141 29.84 -3.27 -12.40
N MET A 142 29.07 -3.53 -13.47
CA MET A 142 28.95 -4.83 -14.12
C MET A 142 29.98 -5.03 -15.25
N GLY A 143 30.95 -4.12 -15.39
CA GLY A 143 32.01 -4.19 -16.40
C GLY A 143 31.66 -3.59 -17.77
N ALA A 144 30.58 -2.82 -17.88
CA ALA A 144 30.26 -2.13 -19.13
C ALA A 144 31.11 -0.85 -19.31
N ASP A 145 31.68 -0.68 -20.51
CA ASP A 145 32.42 0.53 -20.87
C ASP A 145 31.50 1.76 -21.01
N ASP A 146 32.09 2.95 -20.96
CA ASP A 146 31.40 4.25 -21.00
C ASP A 146 30.49 4.42 -22.23
N GLN A 147 30.90 3.87 -23.37
CA GLN A 147 30.09 3.91 -24.60
C GLN A 147 28.80 3.10 -24.46
N VAL A 148 28.87 1.92 -23.86
CA VAL A 148 27.71 1.03 -23.67
C VAL A 148 26.74 1.65 -22.67
N ALA A 149 27.24 2.17 -21.55
CA ALA A 149 26.43 2.85 -20.56
C ALA A 149 25.71 4.08 -21.15
N SER A 150 26.41 4.87 -21.95
CA SER A 150 25.84 6.06 -22.60
C SER A 150 24.80 5.70 -23.67
N ALA A 151 25.07 4.67 -24.48
CA ALA A 151 24.13 4.18 -25.49
C ALA A 151 22.85 3.62 -24.86
N ALA A 152 22.95 2.90 -23.73
CA ALA A 152 21.79 2.40 -23.00
C ALA A 152 20.90 3.56 -22.48
N ILE A 153 21.50 4.60 -21.91
CA ILE A 153 20.77 5.79 -21.45
C ILE A 153 20.13 6.53 -22.62
N ALA A 154 20.85 6.69 -23.74
CA ALA A 154 20.31 7.33 -24.95
C ALA A 154 19.11 6.54 -25.52
N GLY A 155 19.19 5.21 -25.56
CA GLY A 155 18.08 4.34 -25.94
C GLY A 155 16.86 4.53 -25.04
N LEU A 156 17.03 4.58 -23.72
CA LEU A 156 15.94 4.84 -22.78
C LEU A 156 15.29 6.22 -22.99
N LYS A 157 16.07 7.25 -23.29
CA LYS A 157 15.53 8.58 -23.62
C LYS A 157 14.73 8.54 -24.92
N ALA A 158 15.23 7.84 -25.94
CA ALA A 158 14.53 7.66 -27.21
C ALA A 158 13.20 6.91 -27.01
N ASP A 159 13.19 5.85 -26.20
CA ASP A 159 11.98 5.11 -25.85
C ASP A 159 10.96 5.99 -25.13
N ARG A 160 11.38 6.77 -24.12
CA ARG A 160 10.50 7.71 -23.40
C ARG A 160 9.90 8.76 -24.34
N SER A 161 10.71 9.32 -25.23
CA SER A 161 10.26 10.28 -26.25
C SER A 161 9.25 9.64 -27.19
N SER A 162 9.55 8.47 -27.75
CA SER A 162 8.64 7.71 -28.60
C SER A 162 7.32 7.37 -27.89
N MET A 163 7.37 6.94 -26.63
CA MET A 163 6.18 6.64 -25.83
C MET A 163 5.31 7.89 -25.61
N PHE A 164 5.91 9.03 -25.25
CA PHE A 164 5.18 10.29 -25.09
C PHE A 164 4.56 10.73 -26.42
N GLY A 165 5.35 10.74 -27.51
CA GLY A 165 4.90 11.12 -28.84
C GLY A 165 3.74 10.25 -29.34
N GLY A 166 3.81 8.94 -29.09
CA GLY A 166 2.72 8.02 -29.38
C GLY A 166 1.43 8.32 -28.60
N GLN A 167 1.53 8.74 -27.33
CA GLN A 167 0.36 9.18 -26.56
C GLN A 167 -0.20 10.53 -27.04
N LEU A 168 0.66 11.46 -27.46
CA LEU A 168 0.24 12.73 -28.04
C LEU A 168 -0.53 12.50 -29.35
N PHE A 169 -0.02 11.64 -30.23
CA PHE A 169 -0.69 11.29 -31.49
C PHE A 169 -2.03 10.59 -31.26
N ARG A 170 -2.08 9.65 -30.30
CA ARG A 170 -3.34 9.03 -29.88
C ARG A 170 -4.35 10.05 -29.35
N THR A 171 -3.89 11.02 -28.57
CA THR A 171 -4.74 12.11 -28.06
C THR A 171 -5.31 12.96 -29.19
N PHE A 172 -4.50 13.24 -30.22
CA PHE A 172 -4.95 13.93 -31.44
C PHE A 172 -6.04 13.13 -32.17
N ILE A 173 -5.89 11.81 -32.33
CA ILE A 173 -6.91 10.95 -32.96
C ILE A 173 -8.24 11.03 -32.20
N PHE A 174 -8.23 10.91 -30.88
CA PHE A 174 -9.47 11.01 -30.10
C PHE A 174 -10.10 12.40 -30.15
N ALA A 175 -9.29 13.46 -30.19
CA ALA A 175 -9.80 14.80 -30.41
C ALA A 175 -10.47 14.94 -31.77
N ALA A 176 -9.88 14.38 -32.84
CA ALA A 176 -10.47 14.35 -34.17
C ALA A 176 -11.78 13.54 -34.20
N LEU A 177 -11.84 12.38 -33.53
CA LEU A 177 -13.06 11.58 -33.40
C LEU A 177 -14.17 12.33 -32.66
N LEU A 178 -13.84 12.97 -31.53
CA LEU A 178 -14.80 13.80 -30.79
C LEU A 178 -15.33 14.95 -31.65
N LEU A 179 -14.44 15.66 -32.35
CA LEU A 179 -14.82 16.74 -33.28
C LEU A 179 -15.70 16.22 -34.42
N GLY A 180 -15.40 15.05 -34.97
CA GLY A 180 -16.19 14.40 -36.02
C GLY A 180 -17.61 14.05 -35.54
N ILE A 181 -17.74 13.52 -34.31
CA ILE A 181 -19.04 13.22 -33.70
C ILE A 181 -19.84 14.50 -33.45
N LEU A 182 -19.21 15.53 -32.89
CA LEU A 182 -19.84 16.83 -32.68
C LEU A 182 -20.30 17.46 -34.00
N TRP A 183 -19.46 17.39 -35.03
CA TRP A 183 -19.78 17.88 -36.37
C TRP A 183 -20.96 17.12 -36.99
N ALA A 184 -20.93 15.78 -36.99
CA ALA A 184 -21.99 14.95 -37.53
C ALA A 184 -23.34 15.18 -36.80
N TYR A 185 -23.31 15.27 -35.47
CA TYR A 185 -24.49 15.62 -34.67
C TYR A 185 -25.01 17.02 -35.00
N SER A 186 -24.10 18.01 -35.14
CA SER A 186 -24.48 19.38 -35.51
C SER A 186 -25.12 19.44 -36.90
N ARG A 187 -24.78 18.53 -37.82
CA ARG A 187 -25.38 18.41 -39.16
C ARG A 187 -26.64 17.53 -39.18
N ASN A 188 -27.14 17.11 -38.02
CA ASN A 188 -28.29 16.22 -37.87
C ASN A 188 -28.10 14.85 -38.55
N MET A 189 -26.85 14.40 -38.70
CA MET A 189 -26.54 13.08 -39.28
C MET A 189 -26.74 11.94 -38.27
N ILE A 190 -26.63 12.24 -36.97
CA ILE A 190 -26.79 11.27 -35.88
C ILE A 190 -27.67 11.82 -34.76
N LYS A 191 -28.37 10.92 -34.05
CA LYS A 191 -29.19 11.24 -32.87
C LYS A 191 -28.32 11.40 -31.61
N PRO A 192 -28.76 12.14 -30.58
CA PRO A 192 -28.03 12.28 -29.31
C PRO A 192 -27.58 10.94 -28.70
N LEU A 193 -28.50 9.96 -28.65
CA LEU A 193 -28.24 8.64 -28.10
C LEU A 193 -27.11 7.91 -28.84
N VAL A 194 -27.10 7.99 -30.18
CA VAL A 194 -26.06 7.36 -31.01
C VAL A 194 -24.71 8.02 -30.75
N ALA A 195 -24.66 9.35 -30.64
CA ALA A 195 -23.43 10.07 -30.34
C ALA A 195 -22.83 9.63 -28.98
N VAL A 196 -23.66 9.52 -27.95
CA VAL A 196 -23.22 9.11 -26.61
C VAL A 196 -22.78 7.64 -26.60
N ILE A 197 -23.55 6.73 -27.20
CA ILE A 197 -23.15 5.30 -27.29
C ILE A 197 -21.80 5.19 -27.99
N THR A 198 -21.60 5.90 -29.11
CA THR A 198 -20.32 5.90 -29.83
C THR A 198 -19.19 6.43 -28.95
N LEU A 199 -19.38 7.54 -28.23
CA LEU A 199 -18.37 8.06 -27.30
C LEU A 199 -18.07 7.08 -26.15
N THR A 200 -19.08 6.39 -25.63
CA THR A 200 -18.90 5.34 -24.62
C THR A 200 -18.08 4.17 -25.14
N VAL A 201 -18.36 3.70 -26.37
CA VAL A 201 -17.57 2.63 -27.01
C VAL A 201 -16.12 3.08 -27.22
N ILE A 202 -15.91 4.29 -27.77
CA ILE A 202 -14.57 4.85 -27.99
C ILE A 202 -13.80 4.95 -26.66
N THR A 203 -14.45 5.45 -25.60
CA THR A 203 -13.85 5.55 -24.26
C THR A 203 -13.55 4.18 -23.67
N THR A 204 -14.43 3.20 -23.87
CA THR A 204 -14.22 1.82 -23.40
C THR A 204 -13.02 1.18 -24.10
N VAL A 205 -12.91 1.33 -25.42
CA VAL A 205 -11.74 0.87 -26.19
C VAL A 205 -10.47 1.57 -25.70
N ASP A 206 -10.54 2.89 -25.46
CA ASP A 206 -9.42 3.67 -24.95
C ASP A 206 -8.87 3.11 -23.62
N LEU A 207 -9.77 2.91 -22.66
CA LEU A 207 -9.46 2.34 -21.35
C LEU A 207 -8.98 0.89 -21.45
N LEU A 208 -9.61 0.04 -22.26
CA LEU A 208 -9.23 -1.37 -22.44
C LEU A 208 -7.84 -1.52 -23.06
N VAL A 209 -7.50 -0.71 -24.06
CA VAL A 209 -6.17 -0.75 -24.70
C VAL A 209 -5.07 -0.38 -23.70
N ILE A 210 -5.32 0.58 -22.81
CA ILE A 210 -4.35 0.91 -21.74
C ILE A 210 -4.36 -0.18 -20.66
N GLY A 211 -5.54 -0.63 -20.22
CA GLY A 211 -5.68 -1.67 -19.21
C GLY A 211 -4.99 -2.98 -19.58
N LYS A 212 -5.07 -3.40 -20.85
CA LYS A 212 -4.36 -4.57 -21.39
C LYS A 212 -2.84 -4.47 -21.35
N ARG A 213 -2.25 -3.27 -21.16
CA ARG A 213 -0.79 -3.14 -20.94
C ARG A 213 -0.38 -3.54 -19.52
N TYR A 214 -1.31 -3.48 -18.58
CA TYR A 214 -1.09 -3.81 -17.18
C TYR A 214 -1.59 -5.20 -16.82
N LEU A 215 -2.65 -5.66 -17.48
CA LEU A 215 -3.27 -6.96 -17.28
C LEU A 215 -3.37 -7.67 -18.64
N ASN A 216 -2.30 -8.36 -19.02
CA ASN A 216 -2.15 -9.11 -20.27
C ASN A 216 -2.08 -10.62 -20.00
N GLU A 217 -1.94 -11.41 -21.07
CA GLU A 217 -1.86 -12.89 -20.99
C GLU A 217 -0.67 -13.38 -20.14
N GLU A 218 0.43 -12.63 -20.08
CA GLU A 218 1.60 -12.96 -19.26
C GLU A 218 1.30 -12.86 -17.75
N ASN A 219 0.29 -12.08 -17.36
CA ASN A 219 -0.17 -11.99 -15.98
C ASN A 219 -1.05 -13.17 -15.57
N TYR A 220 -1.58 -13.94 -16.52
CA TYR A 220 -2.42 -15.11 -16.27
C TYR A 220 -1.60 -16.38 -16.45
N GLN A 221 -0.86 -16.76 -15.42
CA GLN A 221 -0.11 -18.01 -15.43
C GLN A 221 -0.96 -19.20 -14.95
N PRO A 222 -0.79 -20.39 -15.55
CA PRO A 222 -1.38 -21.61 -15.01
C PRO A 222 -1.01 -21.81 -13.55
N LYS A 223 -1.95 -22.28 -12.74
CA LYS A 223 -1.74 -22.50 -11.31
C LYS A 223 -0.54 -23.41 -11.06
N GLU A 224 -0.38 -24.42 -11.90
CA GLU A 224 0.71 -25.40 -11.83
C GLU A 224 2.07 -24.73 -12.04
N GLU A 225 2.19 -23.81 -13.01
CA GLU A 225 3.43 -23.09 -13.28
C GLU A 225 3.79 -22.14 -12.14
N GLN A 226 2.80 -21.38 -11.65
CA GLN A 226 3.01 -20.50 -10.50
C GLN A 226 3.36 -21.29 -9.23
N GLN A 227 2.74 -22.45 -9.02
CA GLN A 227 3.03 -23.36 -7.92
C GLN A 227 4.44 -23.93 -8.02
N VAL A 228 4.85 -24.39 -9.21
CA VAL A 228 6.20 -24.94 -9.42
C VAL A 228 7.27 -23.87 -9.18
N GLN A 229 7.08 -22.67 -9.73
CA GLN A 229 8.08 -21.59 -9.64
C GLN A 229 8.19 -20.99 -8.24
N ASN A 230 7.08 -20.76 -7.54
CA ASN A 230 7.07 -19.98 -6.29
C ASN A 230 6.66 -20.75 -5.04
N PHE A 231 6.04 -21.92 -5.18
CA PHE A 231 5.44 -22.69 -4.08
C PHE A 231 5.90 -24.16 -4.02
N THR A 232 7.01 -24.51 -4.69
CA THR A 232 7.66 -25.81 -4.50
C THR A 232 8.53 -25.76 -3.24
N LYS A 233 8.27 -26.71 -2.33
CA LYS A 233 9.08 -26.92 -1.12
C LYS A 233 10.48 -27.39 -1.51
N THR A 234 11.50 -26.83 -0.87
CA THR A 234 12.85 -27.42 -0.88
C THR A 234 12.94 -28.59 0.09
N PRO A 235 14.02 -29.39 -0.02
CA PRO A 235 14.40 -30.30 1.06
C PRO A 235 14.54 -29.63 2.44
N ILE A 236 14.97 -28.36 2.51
CA ILE A 236 15.04 -27.60 3.77
C ILE A 236 13.64 -27.32 4.32
N ASP A 237 12.70 -26.91 3.46
CA ASP A 237 11.33 -26.65 3.86
C ASP A 237 10.66 -27.94 4.35
N GLU A 238 10.87 -29.06 3.65
CA GLU A 238 10.38 -30.37 4.07
C GLU A 238 10.96 -30.79 5.42
N GLN A 239 12.26 -30.56 5.65
CA GLN A 239 12.90 -30.83 6.93
C GLN A 239 12.30 -29.98 8.06
N ILE A 240 12.09 -28.68 7.85
CA ILE A 240 11.49 -27.80 8.86
C ILE A 240 10.03 -28.18 9.14
N LEU A 241 9.24 -28.56 8.13
CA LEU A 241 7.82 -28.96 8.30
C LEU A 241 7.61 -30.27 9.10
N THR A 242 8.68 -31.00 9.40
CA THR A 242 8.63 -32.12 10.34
C THR A 242 8.37 -31.64 11.78
N ASP A 243 8.75 -30.41 12.11
CA ASP A 243 8.48 -29.77 13.39
C ASP A 243 6.98 -29.55 13.58
N LYS A 244 6.45 -30.02 14.72
CA LYS A 244 5.03 -29.92 15.08
C LYS A 244 4.77 -28.89 16.17
N ASP A 245 5.78 -28.11 16.57
CA ASP A 245 5.59 -26.98 17.45
C ASP A 245 4.56 -26.00 16.86
N LEU A 246 3.62 -25.54 17.69
CA LEU A 246 2.55 -24.62 17.28
C LEU A 246 3.11 -23.34 16.63
N SER A 247 4.25 -22.87 17.15
CA SER A 247 4.94 -21.70 16.61
C SER A 247 6.45 -21.79 16.81
N TYR A 248 7.16 -21.50 15.72
CA TYR A 248 8.61 -21.35 15.59
C TYR A 248 8.85 -20.29 14.52
N ARG A 249 10.01 -19.62 14.56
CA ARG A 249 10.42 -18.69 13.50
C ARG A 249 11.65 -19.17 12.75
N VAL A 250 11.74 -18.77 11.47
CA VAL A 250 12.86 -19.06 10.57
C VAL A 250 13.56 -17.76 10.23
N PHE A 251 14.89 -17.74 10.38
CA PHE A 251 15.73 -16.62 9.99
C PHE A 251 16.47 -16.94 8.69
N ASN A 252 16.20 -16.19 7.63
CA ASN A 252 16.99 -16.26 6.40
C ASN A 252 18.21 -15.33 6.52
N ALA A 253 19.40 -15.91 6.58
CA ALA A 253 20.66 -15.18 6.64
C ALA A 253 21.26 -14.92 5.25
N GLY A 254 20.56 -15.25 4.17
CA GLY A 254 20.98 -15.00 2.79
C GLY A 254 21.02 -13.52 2.40
N PRO A 255 21.52 -13.21 1.20
CA PRO A 255 21.69 -11.83 0.70
C PRO A 255 20.36 -11.09 0.49
N GLU A 256 19.26 -11.82 0.29
CA GLU A 256 17.93 -11.24 0.07
C GLU A 256 17.19 -10.89 1.36
N ARG A 257 17.77 -11.16 2.55
CA ARG A 257 17.13 -10.95 3.85
C ARG A 257 16.55 -9.55 3.98
N PHE A 258 15.34 -9.46 4.52
CA PHE A 258 14.57 -8.21 4.73
C PHE A 258 14.12 -7.48 3.46
N SER A 259 14.37 -8.04 2.27
CA SER A 259 13.88 -7.49 1.01
C SER A 259 12.51 -8.07 0.62
N ALA A 260 11.89 -7.50 -0.41
CA ALA A 260 10.64 -8.03 -0.96
C ALA A 260 10.82 -9.40 -1.66
N SER A 261 12.05 -9.80 -2.03
CA SER A 261 12.32 -11.12 -2.61
C SER A 261 12.45 -12.23 -1.56
N ASP A 262 12.57 -11.91 -0.27
CA ASP A 262 12.54 -12.88 0.84
C ASP A 262 11.11 -13.37 1.19
N PHE A 263 10.23 -13.47 0.19
CA PHE A 263 8.85 -13.91 0.39
C PHE A 263 8.76 -15.43 0.61
N ARG A 264 9.71 -16.19 0.07
CA ARG A 264 9.64 -17.65 0.01
C ARG A 264 9.60 -18.32 1.38
N VAL A 265 10.42 -17.85 2.33
CA VAL A 265 10.37 -18.38 3.71
C VAL A 265 9.01 -18.09 4.34
N SER A 266 8.42 -16.93 4.06
CA SER A 266 7.12 -16.51 4.58
C SER A 266 5.94 -17.32 4.02
N VAL A 267 6.12 -17.98 2.87
CA VAL A 267 5.10 -18.84 2.25
C VAL A 267 4.89 -20.12 3.07
N PHE A 268 5.97 -20.74 3.54
CA PHE A 268 5.92 -22.04 4.23
C PHE A 268 6.11 -21.93 5.74
N HIS A 269 6.73 -20.85 6.21
CA HIS A 269 7.20 -20.70 7.58
C HIS A 269 6.99 -19.27 8.09
N LYS A 270 7.14 -19.09 9.41
CA LYS A 270 7.05 -17.78 10.04
C LYS A 270 8.42 -17.09 9.96
N ALA A 271 8.63 -16.24 8.97
CA ALA A 271 9.92 -15.58 8.74
C ALA A 271 10.15 -14.39 9.68
N ILE A 272 11.37 -14.27 10.24
CA ILE A 272 11.79 -13.06 10.99
C ILE A 272 11.97 -11.86 10.06
N GLY A 273 12.44 -12.09 8.83
CA GLY A 273 12.76 -11.03 7.88
C GLY A 273 11.62 -10.55 6.98
N GLY A 274 10.48 -11.26 6.98
CA GLY A 274 9.42 -11.13 5.98
C GLY A 274 9.05 -9.69 5.60
N TYR A 275 8.72 -9.48 4.33
CA TYR A 275 8.40 -8.16 3.81
C TYR A 275 7.03 -7.67 4.30
N HIS A 276 6.99 -6.45 4.82
CA HIS A 276 5.76 -5.73 5.11
C HIS A 276 5.90 -4.26 4.67
N ALA A 277 4.94 -3.78 3.87
CA ALA A 277 5.02 -2.44 3.28
C ALA A 277 4.90 -1.29 4.30
N ALA A 278 4.37 -1.57 5.48
CA ALA A 278 4.26 -0.64 6.61
C ALA A 278 4.83 -1.31 7.88
N LYS A 279 6.11 -1.66 7.86
CA LYS A 279 6.76 -2.36 8.97
C LYS A 279 6.77 -1.49 10.23
N LEU A 280 6.56 -2.09 11.40
CA LEU A 280 6.61 -1.38 12.68
C LEU A 280 8.01 -0.82 12.93
N ARG A 281 8.08 0.45 13.38
CA ARG A 281 9.34 1.14 13.69
C ARG A 281 10.21 0.34 14.67
N ILE A 282 9.62 -0.13 15.78
CA ILE A 282 10.31 -0.94 16.80
C ILE A 282 10.96 -2.21 16.24
N TYR A 283 10.37 -2.80 15.19
CA TYR A 283 10.90 -4.02 14.56
C TYR A 283 11.96 -3.69 13.51
N GLN A 284 11.77 -2.59 12.77
CA GLN A 284 12.78 -2.07 11.84
C GLN A 284 14.06 -1.70 12.59
N ASP A 285 13.95 -1.08 13.76
CA ASP A 285 15.10 -0.71 14.59
C ASP A 285 15.88 -1.96 15.08
N ILE A 286 15.19 -3.08 15.39
CA ILE A 286 15.85 -4.38 15.67
C ILE A 286 16.58 -4.91 14.44
N ILE A 287 15.95 -4.87 13.27
CA ILE A 287 16.56 -5.32 12.02
C ILE A 287 17.87 -4.56 11.79
N ASP A 288 17.78 -3.23 11.75
CA ASP A 288 18.90 -2.35 11.45
C ASP A 288 20.04 -2.47 12.46
N ARG A 289 19.71 -2.63 13.74
CA ARG A 289 20.72 -2.69 14.81
C ARG A 289 21.34 -4.06 14.98
N TYR A 290 20.55 -5.12 14.86
CA TYR A 290 20.92 -6.45 15.35
C TYR A 290 20.86 -7.58 14.34
N LEU A 291 20.19 -7.40 13.18
CA LEU A 291 20.00 -8.50 12.23
C LEU A 291 20.60 -8.24 10.84
N SER A 292 20.77 -6.97 10.45
CA SER A 292 21.18 -6.56 9.09
C SER A 292 22.63 -6.85 8.73
N ASP A 293 23.59 -6.73 9.67
CA ASP A 293 25.01 -6.97 9.41
C ASP A 293 25.46 -8.31 9.99
N ARG A 294 25.67 -8.34 11.30
CA ARG A 294 26.03 -9.52 12.10
C ARG A 294 24.86 -9.86 13.02
N PRO A 295 24.03 -10.85 12.68
CA PRO A 295 22.89 -11.25 13.49
C PRO A 295 23.30 -11.55 14.93
N ASN A 296 22.74 -10.81 15.89
CA ASN A 296 23.02 -11.02 17.31
C ASN A 296 22.28 -12.29 17.79
N PRO A 297 22.98 -13.31 18.34
CA PRO A 297 22.35 -14.55 18.78
C PRO A 297 21.28 -14.36 19.86
N GLN A 298 21.50 -13.47 20.83
CA GLN A 298 20.52 -13.21 21.91
C GLN A 298 19.20 -12.68 21.34
N VAL A 299 19.31 -11.76 20.37
CA VAL A 299 18.16 -11.16 19.69
C VAL A 299 17.43 -12.19 18.82
N LEU A 300 18.15 -13.05 18.10
CA LEU A 300 17.54 -14.16 17.35
C LEU A 300 16.82 -15.14 18.28
N ASN A 301 17.42 -15.47 19.42
CA ASN A 301 16.87 -16.43 20.37
C ASN A 301 15.58 -15.91 21.03
N MET A 302 15.52 -14.62 21.41
CA MET A 302 14.30 -14.02 21.96
C MET A 302 13.17 -13.92 20.95
N LEU A 303 13.49 -13.85 19.64
CA LEU A 303 12.52 -13.91 18.55
C LEU A 303 12.09 -15.36 18.22
N ASN A 304 12.48 -16.35 19.03
CA ASN A 304 12.17 -17.75 18.82
C ASN A 304 12.62 -18.26 17.44
N ALA A 305 13.79 -17.81 16.97
CA ALA A 305 14.41 -18.28 15.74
C ALA A 305 14.91 -19.72 15.92
N LYS A 306 14.08 -20.73 15.65
CA LYS A 306 14.44 -22.15 15.83
C LYS A 306 15.28 -22.69 14.66
N TYR A 307 15.16 -22.06 13.49
CA TYR A 307 15.84 -22.48 12.27
C TYR A 307 16.50 -21.28 11.59
N ILE A 308 17.76 -21.46 11.20
CA ILE A 308 18.52 -20.46 10.45
C ILE A 308 18.89 -21.06 9.11
N ILE A 309 18.47 -20.40 8.03
CA ILE A 309 18.85 -20.77 6.66
C ILE A 309 20.03 -19.88 6.28
N VAL A 310 21.18 -20.50 6.00
CA VAL A 310 22.36 -19.80 5.49
C VAL A 310 22.56 -20.17 4.02
N GLN A 311 23.14 -19.24 3.26
CA GLN A 311 23.48 -19.46 1.87
C GLN A 311 24.99 -19.32 1.72
N ASN A 312 25.63 -20.31 1.08
CA ASN A 312 27.03 -20.23 0.75
C ASN A 312 27.25 -19.15 -0.33
N PRO A 313 28.09 -18.13 -0.08
CA PRO A 313 28.32 -17.04 -1.04
C PRO A 313 28.95 -17.48 -2.37
N GLU A 314 29.67 -18.60 -2.42
CA GLU A 314 30.42 -19.02 -3.61
C GLU A 314 29.56 -19.80 -4.61
N ASN A 315 28.69 -20.69 -4.13
CA ASN A 315 27.88 -21.58 -4.97
C ASN A 315 26.38 -21.37 -4.81
N GLY A 316 25.95 -20.48 -3.91
CA GLY A 316 24.54 -20.20 -3.65
C GLY A 316 23.76 -21.33 -2.96
N GLN A 317 24.44 -22.40 -2.54
CA GLN A 317 23.80 -23.55 -1.88
C GLN A 317 23.30 -23.15 -0.49
N GLN A 318 22.05 -23.49 -0.19
CA GLN A 318 21.45 -23.26 1.12
C GLN A 318 21.74 -24.43 2.06
N SER A 319 21.93 -24.13 3.34
CA SER A 319 21.98 -25.12 4.41
C SER A 319 21.17 -24.66 5.62
N LEU A 320 20.65 -25.65 6.35
CA LEU A 320 19.84 -25.44 7.54
C LEU A 320 20.68 -25.61 8.80
N ILE A 321 20.64 -24.61 9.67
CA ILE A 321 21.26 -24.66 10.99
C ILE A 321 20.14 -24.63 12.04
N PRO A 322 19.90 -25.73 12.78
CA PRO A 322 18.97 -25.71 13.90
C PRO A 322 19.56 -24.87 15.04
N ASN A 323 18.74 -24.01 15.64
CA ASN A 323 19.12 -23.20 16.78
C ASN A 323 18.52 -23.78 18.06
N THR A 324 19.32 -24.52 18.81
CA THR A 324 18.92 -25.13 20.08
C THR A 324 18.76 -24.13 21.22
N GLU A 325 19.26 -22.90 21.03
CA GLU A 325 19.25 -21.84 22.05
C GLU A 325 18.01 -20.92 21.95
N ALA A 326 17.08 -21.19 21.03
CA ALA A 326 15.83 -20.43 20.93
C ALA A 326 15.06 -20.46 22.26
N TYR A 327 14.53 -19.31 22.70
CA TYR A 327 13.90 -19.19 24.02
C TYR A 327 12.48 -19.76 24.07
N GLY A 328 11.91 -20.11 22.92
CA GLY A 328 10.54 -20.56 22.80
C GLY A 328 9.56 -19.39 22.70
N ASN A 329 8.27 -19.72 22.75
CA ASN A 329 7.19 -18.74 22.54
C ASN A 329 6.96 -17.82 23.75
N ALA A 330 7.34 -18.28 24.95
CA ALA A 330 7.36 -17.48 26.17
C ALA A 330 8.31 -18.11 27.20
N TRP A 331 8.89 -17.30 28.08
CA TRP A 331 9.73 -17.75 29.18
C TRP A 331 9.60 -16.84 30.40
N PHE A 332 9.90 -17.37 31.59
CA PHE A 332 10.05 -16.57 32.80
C PHE A 332 11.49 -16.10 32.96
N VAL A 333 11.67 -14.85 33.36
CA VAL A 333 13.00 -14.27 33.64
C VAL A 333 13.29 -14.26 35.14
N LYS A 334 14.57 -14.25 35.50
CA LYS A 334 15.07 -14.16 36.88
C LYS A 334 15.12 -12.72 37.37
N ASN A 335 15.39 -11.78 36.47
CA ASN A 335 15.59 -10.38 36.80
C ASN A 335 14.84 -9.46 35.82
N ILE A 336 14.57 -8.24 36.27
CA ILE A 336 14.12 -7.14 35.42
C ILE A 336 15.17 -6.03 35.52
N LYS A 337 15.74 -5.64 34.39
CA LYS A 337 16.62 -4.48 34.28
C LYS A 337 15.80 -3.29 33.77
N TYR A 338 15.63 -2.29 34.62
CA TYR A 338 14.96 -1.05 34.23
C TYR A 338 15.89 -0.11 33.49
N VAL A 339 15.40 0.48 32.41
CA VAL A 339 16.13 1.45 31.58
C VAL A 339 15.32 2.72 31.38
N LYS A 340 15.98 3.85 31.15
CA LYS A 340 15.34 5.16 31.11
C LYS A 340 14.49 5.36 29.87
N ASP A 341 15.01 5.01 28.70
CA ASP A 341 14.40 5.33 27.41
C ASP A 341 14.61 4.22 26.36
N ASP A 342 14.02 4.40 25.18
CA ASP A 342 14.08 3.42 24.08
C ASP A 342 15.51 3.24 23.53
N VAL A 343 16.37 4.27 23.65
CA VAL A 343 17.75 4.22 23.17
C VAL A 343 18.60 3.35 24.09
N GLU A 344 18.46 3.54 25.40
CA GLU A 344 19.12 2.69 26.39
C GLU A 344 18.59 1.25 26.33
N GLU A 345 17.28 1.08 26.13
CA GLU A 345 16.65 -0.24 25.98
C GLU A 345 17.24 -1.01 24.80
N ILE A 346 17.23 -0.42 23.59
CA ILE A 346 17.76 -1.11 22.40
C ILE A 346 19.24 -1.40 22.56
N GLN A 347 20.05 -0.54 23.16
CA GLN A 347 21.48 -0.80 23.36
C GLN A 347 21.73 -1.93 24.38
N THR A 348 20.88 -2.01 25.40
CA THR A 348 21.02 -2.96 26.51
C THR A 348 20.70 -4.39 26.08
N ILE A 349 19.70 -4.60 25.23
CA ILE A 349 19.27 -5.95 24.84
C ILE A 349 20.37 -6.75 24.12
N GLY A 350 21.26 -6.09 23.38
CA GLY A 350 22.35 -6.77 22.67
C GLY A 350 23.47 -7.31 23.56
N ASN A 351 23.54 -6.86 24.82
CA ASN A 351 24.61 -7.18 25.78
C ASN A 351 24.08 -7.84 27.06
N THR A 352 22.80 -8.22 27.08
CA THR A 352 22.14 -8.81 28.25
C THR A 352 21.75 -10.26 27.93
N ASN A 353 21.85 -11.16 28.91
CA ASN A 353 21.27 -12.50 28.77
C ASN A 353 19.75 -12.41 28.92
N LEU A 354 19.06 -12.26 27.80
CA LEU A 354 17.61 -12.02 27.75
C LEU A 354 16.77 -13.23 28.19
N LYS A 355 17.37 -14.43 28.24
CA LYS A 355 16.73 -15.62 28.82
C LYS A 355 16.51 -15.47 30.33
N ASP A 356 17.43 -14.79 31.00
CA ASP A 356 17.43 -14.63 32.46
C ASP A 356 17.01 -13.23 32.91
N THR A 357 17.12 -12.21 32.05
CA THR A 357 16.87 -10.81 32.43
C THR A 357 16.05 -10.10 31.36
N ALA A 358 14.83 -9.68 31.72
CA ALA A 358 14.02 -8.81 30.87
C ALA A 358 14.50 -7.36 30.97
N VAL A 359 14.61 -6.66 29.85
CA VAL A 359 14.89 -5.22 29.81
C VAL A 359 13.57 -4.48 29.63
N VAL A 360 13.25 -3.58 30.56
CA VAL A 360 11.94 -2.89 30.60
C VAL A 360 12.14 -1.42 30.88
N LYS A 361 11.40 -0.53 30.22
CA LYS A 361 11.48 0.91 30.52
C LYS A 361 10.98 1.22 31.93
N GLU A 362 11.60 2.20 32.58
CA GLU A 362 11.25 2.67 33.93
C GLU A 362 9.76 3.04 34.04
N ALA A 363 9.19 3.63 32.98
CA ALA A 363 7.77 3.98 32.91
C ALA A 363 6.82 2.78 33.07
N PHE A 364 7.29 1.55 32.85
CA PHE A 364 6.51 0.32 32.97
C PHE A 364 6.73 -0.42 34.30
N ARG A 365 7.57 0.11 35.21
CA ARG A 365 7.92 -0.55 36.49
C ARG A 365 6.71 -0.97 37.33
N GLU A 366 5.64 -0.17 37.36
CA GLU A 366 4.44 -0.51 38.13
C GLU A 366 3.71 -1.78 37.63
N HIS A 367 3.86 -2.10 36.35
CA HIS A 367 3.21 -3.24 35.69
C HIS A 367 4.19 -4.41 35.42
N ALA A 368 5.49 -4.19 35.61
CA ALA A 368 6.55 -5.17 35.47
C ALA A 368 7.10 -5.52 36.85
N LYS A 369 6.49 -6.50 37.53
CA LYS A 369 6.86 -6.89 38.89
C LYS A 369 7.37 -8.32 38.88
N LEU A 370 8.50 -8.52 39.55
CA LEU A 370 9.09 -9.82 39.82
C LEU A 370 9.36 -9.91 41.31
N THR A 371 8.78 -10.93 41.96
CA THR A 371 8.87 -11.06 43.42
C THR A 371 9.88 -12.14 43.82
N ALA A 372 9.83 -13.30 43.16
CA ALA A 372 10.78 -14.38 43.35
C ALA A 372 10.79 -15.30 42.12
N PHE A 373 11.97 -15.72 41.68
CA PHE A 373 12.11 -16.67 40.58
C PHE A 373 11.88 -18.10 41.06
N ASP A 374 10.93 -18.80 40.45
CA ASP A 374 10.69 -20.23 40.65
C ASP A 374 11.26 -21.00 39.44
N SER A 375 12.33 -21.76 39.69
CA SER A 375 13.03 -22.56 38.68
C SER A 375 12.21 -23.73 38.12
N SER A 376 11.14 -24.13 38.79
CA SER A 376 10.22 -25.19 38.33
C SER A 376 9.06 -24.63 37.49
N ALA A 377 8.96 -23.31 37.37
CA ALA A 377 7.89 -22.67 36.65
C ALA A 377 7.92 -22.98 35.16
N THR A 378 6.73 -23.11 34.58
CA THR A 378 6.56 -23.40 33.15
C THR A 378 5.56 -22.45 32.56
N ILE A 379 5.79 -22.06 31.31
CA ILE A 379 4.83 -21.34 30.49
C ILE A 379 4.93 -21.90 29.08
N LYS A 380 3.80 -22.30 28.50
CA LYS A 380 3.75 -22.96 27.18
C LYS A 380 2.60 -22.41 26.37
N LEU A 381 2.86 -22.15 25.09
CA LEU A 381 1.83 -21.82 24.11
C LEU A 381 0.95 -23.06 23.91
N SER A 382 -0.36 -22.92 24.13
CA SER A 382 -1.37 -23.96 23.93
C SER A 382 -2.19 -23.75 22.66
N LYS A 383 -2.29 -22.51 22.17
CA LYS A 383 -2.98 -22.17 20.92
C LYS A 383 -2.30 -20.99 20.22
N PHE A 384 -2.14 -21.11 18.90
CA PHE A 384 -1.58 -20.08 18.04
C PHE A 384 -2.53 -19.79 16.88
N ASP A 385 -3.05 -18.57 16.82
CA ASP A 385 -3.89 -18.04 15.74
C ASP A 385 -3.49 -16.59 15.46
N ASN A 386 -3.93 -16.02 14.34
CA ASN A 386 -3.59 -14.67 13.91
C ASN A 386 -4.08 -13.60 14.91
N ASP A 387 -5.28 -13.79 15.45
CA ASP A 387 -5.93 -12.83 16.35
C ASP A 387 -5.98 -13.30 17.80
N THR A 388 -5.47 -14.50 18.11
CA THR A 388 -5.55 -15.08 19.46
C THR A 388 -4.37 -15.99 19.76
N LEU A 389 -3.73 -15.75 20.90
CA LEU A 389 -2.65 -16.58 21.43
C LEU A 389 -3.02 -17.00 22.85
N GLU A 390 -2.89 -18.28 23.16
CA GLU A 390 -3.19 -18.81 24.49
C GLU A 390 -1.97 -19.52 25.06
N TYR A 391 -1.67 -19.28 26.32
CA TYR A 391 -0.55 -19.85 27.05
C TYR A 391 -1.04 -20.42 28.38
N VAL A 392 -0.53 -21.58 28.75
CA VAL A 392 -0.75 -22.16 30.08
C VAL A 392 0.52 -21.96 30.89
N SER A 393 0.39 -21.31 32.05
CA SER A 393 1.48 -21.15 33.00
C SER A 393 1.23 -21.95 34.28
N ASN A 394 2.32 -22.33 34.96
CA ASN A 394 2.30 -22.87 36.30
C ASN A 394 3.56 -22.39 37.04
N THR A 395 3.40 -21.71 38.16
CA THR A 395 4.51 -21.13 38.96
C THR A 395 4.14 -21.09 40.44
N SER A 396 5.10 -21.34 41.33
CA SER A 396 4.86 -21.27 42.79
C SER A 396 4.93 -19.85 43.36
N SER A 397 5.45 -18.89 42.60
CA SER A 397 5.59 -17.48 42.98
C SER A 397 5.14 -16.55 41.85
N PRO A 398 4.79 -15.28 42.16
CA PRO A 398 4.57 -14.29 41.11
C PRO A 398 5.87 -14.03 40.34
N GLN A 399 5.80 -14.16 39.02
CA GLN A 399 6.96 -14.06 38.11
C GLN A 399 6.67 -13.17 36.92
N PHE A 400 7.73 -12.70 36.25
CA PHE A 400 7.60 -11.91 35.04
C PHE A 400 7.89 -12.79 33.81
N ALA A 401 6.88 -12.91 32.93
CA ALA A 401 6.99 -13.66 31.68
C ALA A 401 7.28 -12.71 30.52
N VAL A 402 8.18 -13.10 29.64
CA VAL A 402 8.39 -12.48 28.33
C VAL A 402 7.78 -13.39 27.27
N PHE A 403 7.04 -12.79 26.34
CA PHE A 403 6.42 -13.47 25.21
C PHE A 403 7.15 -13.06 23.95
N SER A 404 7.52 -14.04 23.13
CA SER A 404 8.17 -13.81 21.83
C SER A 404 7.17 -13.28 20.81
N GLU A 405 6.45 -12.20 21.12
CA GLU A 405 5.40 -11.60 20.32
C GLU A 405 5.58 -10.09 20.27
N ILE A 406 5.40 -9.51 19.08
CA ILE A 406 5.73 -8.10 18.88
C ILE A 406 4.74 -7.21 19.64
N TYR A 407 5.28 -6.27 20.41
CA TYR A 407 4.53 -5.30 21.18
C TYR A 407 3.79 -4.33 20.25
N TYR A 408 2.46 -4.36 20.32
CA TYR A 408 1.61 -3.44 19.57
C TYR A 408 0.38 -3.11 20.43
N PRO A 409 0.37 -1.94 21.12
CA PRO A 409 -0.67 -1.61 22.09
C PRO A 409 -2.01 -1.24 21.45
N ASP A 410 -2.03 -0.92 20.15
CA ASP A 410 -3.21 -0.45 19.42
C ASP A 410 -4.12 -1.60 18.92
N GLY A 411 -4.27 -2.67 19.70
CA GLY A 411 -5.24 -3.71 19.39
C GLY A 411 -5.10 -5.01 20.19
N TRP A 412 -3.89 -5.35 20.64
CA TRP A 412 -3.70 -6.51 21.50
C TRP A 412 -4.13 -6.21 22.94
N ASN A 413 -4.88 -7.12 23.54
CA ASN A 413 -5.23 -7.10 24.96
C ASN A 413 -4.79 -8.41 25.61
N ALA A 414 -4.37 -8.35 26.87
CA ALA A 414 -3.95 -9.50 27.65
C ALA A 414 -5.00 -9.83 28.72
N TYR A 415 -5.20 -11.13 28.96
CA TYR A 415 -6.13 -11.66 29.95
C TYR A 415 -5.46 -12.78 30.75
N ILE A 416 -5.70 -12.84 32.06
CA ILE A 416 -5.34 -13.96 32.93
C ILE A 416 -6.63 -14.51 33.52
N ASP A 417 -6.94 -15.76 33.20
CA ASP A 417 -8.18 -16.45 33.59
C ASP A 417 -9.44 -15.64 33.25
N GLY A 418 -9.45 -15.00 32.08
CA GLY A 418 -10.54 -14.17 31.59
C GLY A 418 -10.55 -12.73 32.13
N ASN A 419 -9.72 -12.40 33.12
CA ASN A 419 -9.62 -11.04 33.65
C ASN A 419 -8.60 -10.22 32.85
N LYS A 420 -9.01 -9.03 32.41
CA LYS A 420 -8.14 -8.14 31.64
C LYS A 420 -6.98 -7.63 32.50
N VAL A 421 -5.76 -7.71 31.96
CA VAL A 421 -4.53 -7.27 32.62
C VAL A 421 -3.69 -6.39 31.71
N ASN A 422 -2.86 -5.54 32.31
CA ASN A 422 -1.89 -4.73 31.58
C ASN A 422 -0.65 -5.56 31.26
N TYR A 423 -0.21 -5.52 30.00
CA TYR A 423 1.10 -6.01 29.58
C TYR A 423 1.96 -4.82 29.16
N VAL A 424 3.27 -5.02 29.14
CA VAL A 424 4.24 -3.94 28.89
C VAL A 424 5.13 -4.27 27.71
N LYS A 425 5.78 -3.24 27.16
CA LYS A 425 6.87 -3.42 26.21
C LYS A 425 8.09 -3.94 26.95
N THR A 426 8.72 -4.97 26.41
CA THR A 426 9.87 -5.65 27.00
C THR A 426 10.85 -6.04 25.92
N ASP A 427 12.14 -6.05 26.25
CA ASP A 427 13.22 -6.39 25.32
C ASP A 427 13.10 -5.62 24.01
N TYR A 428 12.77 -4.33 24.14
CA TYR A 428 12.57 -3.34 23.09
C TYR A 428 11.36 -3.55 22.16
N ALA A 429 11.05 -4.78 21.75
CA ALA A 429 9.98 -5.07 20.80
C ALA A 429 9.01 -6.19 21.24
N LEU A 430 9.28 -6.89 22.35
CA LEU A 430 8.47 -8.00 22.82
C LEU A 430 7.44 -7.56 23.87
N ARG A 431 6.53 -8.48 24.23
CA ARG A 431 5.54 -8.27 25.30
C ARG A 431 6.04 -8.90 26.60
N GLY A 432 5.80 -8.21 27.71
CA GLY A 432 6.03 -8.73 29.06
C GLY A 432 4.77 -8.66 29.92
N LEU A 433 4.58 -9.66 30.80
CA LEU A 433 3.44 -9.73 31.71
C LEU A 433 3.87 -10.27 33.07
N SER A 434 3.39 -9.62 34.14
CA SER A 434 3.50 -10.15 35.50
C SER A 434 2.43 -11.24 35.71
N VAL A 435 2.84 -12.47 35.96
CA VAL A 435 1.97 -13.65 36.13
C VAL A 435 1.93 -14.02 37.62
N PRO A 436 0.73 -14.11 38.25
CA PRO A 436 0.60 -14.52 39.65
C PRO A 436 1.05 -15.97 39.91
N ALA A 437 1.20 -16.31 41.19
CA ALA A 437 1.45 -17.68 41.62
C ALA A 437 0.22 -18.56 41.37
N GLY A 438 0.45 -19.78 40.87
CA GLY A 438 -0.57 -20.77 40.56
C GLY A 438 -0.51 -21.21 39.10
N LYS A 439 -1.56 -21.94 38.70
CA LYS A 439 -1.80 -22.35 37.32
C LYS A 439 -2.77 -21.37 36.69
N HIS A 440 -2.38 -20.76 35.58
CA HIS A 440 -3.18 -19.74 34.91
C HIS A 440 -3.27 -19.99 33.40
N ASN A 441 -4.39 -19.57 32.82
CA ASN A 441 -4.54 -19.43 31.38
C ASN A 441 -4.34 -17.95 31.00
N ILE A 442 -3.33 -17.69 30.17
CA ILE A 442 -2.96 -16.36 29.70
C ILE A 442 -3.38 -16.25 28.24
N GLN A 443 -4.16 -15.23 27.90
CA GLN A 443 -4.64 -15.02 26.53
C GLN A 443 -4.24 -13.65 26.03
N PHE A 444 -3.68 -13.59 24.82
CA PHE A 444 -3.59 -12.35 24.05
C PHE A 444 -4.63 -12.40 22.94
N ILE A 445 -5.47 -11.36 22.85
CA ILE A 445 -6.53 -11.26 21.85
C ILE A 445 -6.36 -9.94 21.08
N PHE A 446 -6.34 -10.00 19.76
CA PHE A 446 -6.28 -8.83 18.89
C PHE A 446 -7.69 -8.33 18.56
N GLU A 447 -8.11 -7.26 19.23
CA GLU A 447 -9.45 -6.70 19.10
C GLU A 447 -9.43 -5.15 18.96
N PRO A 448 -8.81 -4.62 17.89
CA PRO A 448 -8.66 -3.18 17.70
C PRO A 448 -10.02 -2.47 17.56
N SER A 449 -10.33 -1.59 18.52
CA SER A 449 -11.59 -0.84 18.52
C SER A 449 -11.76 0.06 17.29
N ILE A 450 -10.66 0.52 16.68
CA ILE A 450 -10.66 1.36 15.49
C ILE A 450 -11.19 0.63 14.26
N VAL A 451 -10.90 -0.67 14.11
CA VAL A 451 -11.37 -1.47 12.97
C VAL A 451 -12.89 -1.63 13.05
N LYS A 452 -13.42 -1.97 14.23
CA LYS A 452 -14.88 -2.09 14.45
C LYS A 452 -15.60 -0.77 14.13
N LYS A 453 -15.08 0.36 14.61
CA LYS A 453 -15.64 1.70 14.32
C LYS A 453 -15.53 2.06 12.84
N GLY A 454 -14.38 1.79 12.21
CA GLY A 454 -14.14 2.10 10.79
C GLY A 454 -15.08 1.33 9.87
N ILE A 455 -15.28 0.03 10.12
CA ILE A 455 -16.23 -0.81 9.38
C ILE A 455 -17.66 -0.27 9.52
N MET A 456 -18.08 0.09 10.73
CA MET A 456 -19.40 0.67 10.97
C MET A 456 -19.61 1.98 10.18
N ILE A 457 -18.64 2.90 10.22
CA ILE A 457 -18.71 4.17 9.47
C ILE A 457 -18.76 3.91 7.96
N ALA A 458 -17.96 2.97 7.46
CA ALA A 458 -17.97 2.58 6.05
C ALA A 458 -19.35 2.08 5.62
N TYR A 459 -19.98 1.19 6.40
CA TYR A 459 -21.33 0.70 6.10
C TYR A 459 -22.38 1.80 6.09
N ILE A 460 -22.33 2.72 7.06
CA ILE A 460 -23.24 3.87 7.10
C ILE A 460 -23.07 4.72 5.83
N GLY A 461 -21.83 5.01 5.44
CA GLY A 461 -21.52 5.74 4.20
C GLY A 461 -22.03 5.03 2.94
N SER A 462 -21.84 3.71 2.84
CA SER A 462 -22.35 2.90 1.73
C SER A 462 -23.88 2.91 1.66
N TRP A 463 -24.57 2.84 2.80
CA TRP A 463 -26.03 2.95 2.86
C TRP A 463 -26.51 4.33 2.40
N PHE A 464 -25.87 5.42 2.84
CA PHE A 464 -26.21 6.75 2.37
C PHE A 464 -26.01 6.88 0.86
N ALA A 465 -24.88 6.41 0.32
CA ALA A 465 -24.64 6.44 -1.12
C ALA A 465 -25.71 5.68 -1.91
N LEU A 466 -26.12 4.50 -1.42
CA LEU A 466 -27.18 3.70 -2.02
C LEU A 466 -28.53 4.42 -1.99
N VAL A 467 -28.91 4.98 -0.85
CA VAL A 467 -30.17 5.73 -0.68
C VAL A 467 -30.19 6.96 -1.59
N PHE A 468 -29.09 7.71 -1.69
CA PHE A 468 -29.00 8.85 -2.59
C PHE A 468 -29.10 8.44 -4.07
N MET A 469 -28.46 7.34 -4.45
CA MET A 469 -28.55 6.82 -5.81
C MET A 469 -29.97 6.38 -6.17
N VAL A 470 -30.62 5.59 -5.31
CA VAL A 470 -32.01 5.14 -5.51
C VAL A 470 -32.97 6.33 -5.50
N GLY A 471 -32.78 7.29 -4.59
CA GLY A 471 -33.56 8.53 -4.54
C GLY A 471 -33.41 9.36 -5.82
N ALA A 472 -32.20 9.51 -6.35
CA ALA A 472 -31.95 10.21 -7.60
C ALA A 472 -32.61 9.49 -8.79
N LEU A 473 -32.51 8.17 -8.89
CA LEU A 473 -33.18 7.37 -9.92
C LEU A 473 -34.70 7.49 -9.83
N PHE A 474 -35.25 7.45 -8.61
CA PHE A 474 -36.69 7.62 -8.39
C PHE A 474 -37.18 9.02 -8.79
N MET A 475 -36.45 10.08 -8.43
CA MET A 475 -36.77 11.44 -8.84
C MET A 475 -36.71 11.60 -10.37
N ALA A 476 -35.67 11.08 -11.02
CA ALA A 476 -35.54 11.10 -12.47
C ALA A 476 -36.70 10.35 -13.16
N TRP A 477 -37.08 9.18 -12.64
CA TRP A 477 -38.22 8.42 -13.13
C TRP A 477 -39.55 9.18 -12.96
N ARG A 478 -39.75 9.82 -11.81
CA ARG A 478 -40.94 10.62 -11.52
C ARG A 478 -41.05 11.83 -12.45
N GLU A 479 -39.95 12.55 -12.70
CA GLU A 479 -39.93 13.66 -13.65
C GLU A 479 -40.23 13.20 -15.07
N ALA A 480 -39.66 12.06 -15.50
CA ALA A 480 -39.93 11.49 -16.82
C ALA A 480 -41.42 11.15 -17.01
N LYS A 481 -42.07 10.58 -15.97
CA LYS A 481 -43.53 10.34 -15.96
C LYS A 481 -44.37 11.62 -15.91
N GLY A 482 -43.89 12.65 -15.22
CA GLY A 482 -44.56 13.95 -15.15
C GLY A 482 -44.64 14.62 -16.52
N LYS A 483 -43.53 14.61 -17.26
CA LYS A 483 -43.46 15.19 -18.62
C LYS A 483 -44.35 14.47 -19.65
N THR A 484 -44.58 13.17 -19.49
CA THR A 484 -45.48 12.39 -20.37
C THR A 484 -46.97 12.63 -20.12
N LYS A 485 -47.35 13.25 -18.99
CA LYS A 485 -48.76 13.59 -18.68
C LYS A 485 -49.17 15.00 -19.12
N THR A 486 -48.21 15.86 -19.45
CA THR A 486 -48.44 17.26 -19.84
C THR A 486 -48.17 17.55 -21.32
N SER A 487 -47.77 16.54 -22.10
CA SER A 487 -47.79 16.55 -23.57
C SER A 487 -48.99 15.79 -24.07
#